data_AF-A0A1H1Y0R7-F1
#
_entry.id   AF-A0A1H1Y0R7-F1
#
_cell.length_a   1.000
_cell.length_b   1.000
_cell.length_c   1.000
_cell.angle_alpha   90.00
_cell.angle_beta   90.00
_cell.angle_gamma   90.00
#
_symmetry.space_group_name_H-M   'P 1'
#
loop_
_entity.id
_entity.type
_entity.pdbx_description
1 polymer ?
#
loop_
_entity_poly.entity_id
_entity_poly.type
_entity_poly.pdbx_seq_one_letter_code
_entity_poly.pdbx_strand_id
1 'polypeptide(L)'
;MLAGDELSLNPSVQPLSSITDEQRDALTRQSVEYYRRLLFTDCRQQTIDALKYEGPVAMTSGFQTIGAVAARELMSHPKTQAGMKALTAAIDKGKMAELYKDAGLPTPGFETVQPAK
;
A
#
# COMPACT_ATOMS: atom_id res chain seq x y z
N MET A 1 16.67 2.74 5.17
CA MET A 1 15.47 2.41 5.96
C MET A 1 14.29 2.98 5.20
N LEU A 2 13.69 2.14 4.39
CA LEU A 2 12.58 2.51 3.50
C LEU A 2 11.28 2.18 4.24
N ALA A 3 10.22 2.93 3.98
CA ALA A 3 8.88 2.73 4.56
C ALA A 3 8.33 1.28 4.51
N GLY A 4 8.96 0.38 3.73
CA GLY A 4 8.67 -1.04 3.70
C GLY A 4 8.89 -1.77 5.02
N ASP A 5 9.79 -1.29 5.90
CA ASP A 5 10.03 -1.90 7.20
C ASP A 5 8.80 -1.75 8.11
N GLU A 6 8.20 -0.55 8.16
CA GLU A 6 6.99 -0.26 8.95
C GLU A 6 5.78 -1.01 8.41
N LEU A 7 5.66 -1.16 7.08
CA LEU A 7 4.59 -1.93 6.45
C LEU A 7 4.71 -3.43 6.76
N SER A 8 5.93 -3.95 6.85
CA SER A 8 6.18 -5.36 7.18
C SER A 8 5.81 -5.74 8.62
N LEU A 9 5.53 -4.76 9.50
CA LEU A 9 5.00 -5.02 10.84
C LEU A 9 3.57 -5.59 10.82
N ASN A 10 2.86 -5.46 9.70
CA ASN A 10 1.57 -6.11 9.51
C ASN A 10 1.78 -7.65 9.42
N PRO A 11 1.17 -8.46 10.31
CA PRO A 11 1.35 -9.91 10.33
C PRO A 11 1.01 -10.61 9.01
N SER A 12 0.08 -10.05 8.23
CA SER A 12 -0.35 -10.62 6.96
C SER A 12 0.71 -10.53 5.86
N VAL A 13 1.67 -9.60 5.98
CA VAL A 13 2.77 -9.42 5.01
C VAL A 13 4.16 -9.52 5.62
N GLN A 14 4.28 -9.63 6.95
CA GLN A 14 5.57 -9.82 7.64
C GLN A 14 6.37 -10.99 7.04
N PRO A 15 5.78 -12.17 6.75
CA PRO A 15 6.56 -13.27 6.17
C PRO A 15 7.16 -12.92 4.81
N LEU A 16 6.57 -11.94 4.08
CA LEU A 16 7.01 -11.52 2.76
C LEU A 16 8.31 -10.69 2.78
N SER A 17 8.77 -10.22 3.95
CA SER A 17 10.01 -9.43 4.06
C SER A 17 11.29 -10.27 3.92
N SER A 18 11.17 -11.59 3.99
CA SER A 18 12.32 -12.52 4.03
C SER A 18 12.16 -13.71 3.08
N ILE A 19 11.27 -13.61 2.08
CA ILE A 19 11.07 -14.69 1.11
C ILE A 19 12.27 -14.83 0.17
N THR A 20 12.57 -16.07 -0.22
CA THR A 20 13.55 -16.40 -1.25
C THR A 20 13.00 -16.13 -2.65
N ASP A 21 13.86 -16.17 -3.66
CA ASP A 21 13.45 -16.03 -5.06
C ASP A 21 12.55 -17.20 -5.50
N GLU A 22 12.81 -18.42 -5.03
CA GLU A 22 11.97 -19.58 -5.33
C GLU A 22 10.56 -19.43 -4.72
N GLN A 23 10.46 -18.88 -3.51
CA GLN A 23 9.19 -18.59 -2.87
C GLN A 23 8.45 -17.47 -3.60
N ARG A 24 9.16 -16.42 -4.04
CA ARG A 24 8.60 -15.35 -4.87
C ARG A 24 8.04 -15.90 -6.17
N ASP A 25 8.78 -16.75 -6.86
CA ASP A 25 8.33 -17.40 -8.09
C ASP A 25 7.08 -18.27 -7.88
N ALA A 26 7.02 -18.99 -6.76
CA ALA A 26 5.84 -19.79 -6.41
C ALA A 26 4.61 -18.90 -6.19
N LEU A 27 4.75 -17.79 -5.46
CA LEU A 27 3.68 -16.81 -5.26
C LEU A 27 3.23 -16.19 -6.59
N THR A 28 4.17 -15.83 -7.47
CA THR A 28 3.86 -15.30 -8.80
C THR A 28 3.06 -16.29 -9.63
N ARG A 29 3.45 -17.58 -9.66
CA ARG A 29 2.68 -18.62 -10.36
C ARG A 29 1.26 -18.75 -9.80
N GLN A 30 1.11 -18.68 -8.49
CA GLN A 30 -0.21 -18.72 -7.85
C GLN A 30 -1.06 -17.50 -8.24
N SER A 31 -0.48 -16.29 -8.25
CA SER A 31 -1.18 -15.08 -8.69
C SER A 31 -1.63 -15.19 -10.16
N VAL A 32 -0.76 -15.68 -11.05
CA VAL A 32 -1.11 -15.90 -12.47
C VAL A 32 -2.33 -16.81 -12.61
N GLU A 33 -2.40 -17.89 -11.84
CA GLU A 33 -3.55 -18.80 -11.88
C GLU A 33 -4.85 -18.12 -11.41
N TYR A 34 -4.78 -17.26 -10.37
CA TYR A 34 -5.92 -16.45 -9.97
C TYR A 34 -6.37 -15.49 -11.07
N TYR A 35 -5.45 -14.75 -11.69
CA TYR A 35 -5.79 -13.87 -12.81
C TYR A 35 -6.35 -14.64 -14.00
N ARG A 36 -5.78 -15.80 -14.31
CA ARG A 36 -6.27 -16.67 -15.40
C ARG A 36 -7.73 -17.03 -15.16
N ARG A 37 -8.05 -17.50 -13.95
CA ARG A 37 -9.42 -17.90 -13.60
C ARG A 37 -10.37 -16.70 -13.64
N LEU A 38 -10.00 -15.58 -13.01
CA LEU A 38 -10.85 -14.39 -12.98
C LEU A 38 -11.11 -13.81 -14.37
N LEU A 39 -10.06 -13.55 -15.14
CA LEU A 39 -10.19 -12.83 -16.41
C LEU A 39 -10.76 -13.70 -17.53
N PHE A 40 -10.44 -14.99 -17.56
CA PHE A 40 -10.79 -15.86 -18.69
C PHE A 40 -11.93 -16.83 -18.38
N THR A 41 -12.31 -17.01 -17.11
CA THR A 41 -13.39 -17.92 -16.71
C THR A 41 -14.47 -17.20 -15.91
N ASP A 42 -14.18 -16.79 -14.68
CA ASP A 42 -15.18 -16.36 -13.69
C ASP A 42 -15.80 -15.00 -14.06
N CYS A 43 -15.00 -14.08 -14.63
CA CYS A 43 -15.40 -12.72 -14.99
C CYS A 43 -15.15 -12.42 -16.47
N ARG A 44 -15.23 -13.43 -17.34
CA ARG A 44 -14.89 -13.31 -18.76
C ARG A 44 -15.73 -12.26 -19.47
N GLN A 45 -17.05 -12.25 -19.25
CA GLN A 45 -17.94 -11.33 -19.94
C GLN A 45 -17.71 -9.89 -19.49
N GLN A 46 -17.54 -9.66 -18.18
CA GLN A 46 -17.21 -8.36 -17.61
C GLN A 46 -15.87 -7.84 -18.15
N THR A 47 -14.87 -8.74 -18.28
CA THR A 47 -13.57 -8.39 -18.86
C THR A 47 -13.72 -7.97 -20.33
N ILE A 48 -14.54 -8.67 -21.12
CA ILE A 48 -14.84 -8.31 -22.51
C ILE A 48 -15.55 -6.96 -22.60
N ASP A 49 -16.57 -6.75 -21.76
CA ASP A 49 -17.35 -5.52 -21.78
C ASP A 49 -16.50 -4.32 -21.36
N ALA A 50 -15.69 -4.46 -20.31
CA ALA A 50 -14.73 -3.43 -19.90
C ALA A 50 -13.75 -3.08 -21.04
N LEU A 51 -13.16 -4.09 -21.70
CA LEU A 51 -12.27 -3.85 -22.83
C LEU A 51 -12.99 -3.21 -24.03
N LYS A 52 -14.24 -3.58 -24.29
CA LYS A 52 -15.02 -3.08 -25.44
C LYS A 52 -15.48 -1.63 -25.25
N TYR A 53 -15.96 -1.29 -24.05
CA TYR A 53 -16.61 -0.01 -23.79
C TYR A 53 -15.68 1.02 -23.13
N GLU A 54 -14.71 0.57 -22.32
CA GLU A 54 -13.79 1.45 -21.59
C GLU A 54 -12.35 1.35 -22.13
N GLY A 55 -12.02 0.29 -22.88
CA GLY A 55 -10.71 0.08 -23.49
C GLY A 55 -9.66 -0.54 -22.54
N PRO A 56 -8.39 -0.63 -22.97
CA PRO A 56 -7.32 -1.24 -22.18
C PRO A 56 -7.09 -0.59 -20.81
N VAL A 57 -7.45 0.69 -20.66
CA VAL A 57 -7.32 1.43 -19.39
C VAL A 57 -8.16 0.83 -18.27
N ALA A 58 -9.28 0.17 -18.59
CA ALA A 58 -10.12 -0.48 -17.60
C ALA A 58 -9.37 -1.55 -16.79
N MET A 59 -8.44 -2.27 -17.46
CA MET A 59 -7.57 -3.23 -16.79
C MET A 59 -6.68 -2.54 -15.76
N THR A 60 -5.97 -1.48 -16.17
CA THR A 60 -5.09 -0.72 -15.27
C THR A 60 -5.84 -0.07 -14.10
N SER A 61 -7.04 0.47 -14.35
CA SER A 61 -7.90 1.05 -13.31
C SER A 61 -8.40 -0.01 -12.32
N GLY A 62 -8.72 -1.21 -12.80
CA GLY A 62 -9.07 -2.34 -11.96
C GLY A 62 -7.92 -2.74 -11.01
N PHE A 63 -6.71 -2.85 -11.55
CA PHE A 63 -5.50 -3.09 -10.73
C PHE A 63 -5.27 -2.00 -9.69
N GLN A 64 -5.39 -0.72 -10.08
CA GLN A 64 -5.26 0.41 -9.15
C GLN A 64 -6.30 0.35 -8.02
N THR A 65 -7.54 -0.01 -8.33
CA THR A 65 -8.61 -0.14 -7.34
C THR A 65 -8.29 -1.23 -6.32
N ILE A 66 -7.88 -2.41 -6.79
CA ILE A 66 -7.49 -3.52 -5.90
C ILE A 66 -6.28 -3.12 -5.05
N GLY A 67 -5.28 -2.48 -5.65
CA GLY A 67 -4.11 -1.98 -4.93
C GLY A 67 -4.48 -0.97 -3.85
N ALA A 68 -5.40 -0.05 -4.13
CA ALA A 68 -5.88 0.92 -3.14
C ALA A 68 -6.63 0.26 -1.98
N VAL A 69 -7.43 -0.78 -2.24
CA VAL A 69 -8.07 -1.57 -1.19
C VAL A 69 -7.03 -2.30 -0.34
N ALA A 70 -6.09 -3.00 -0.98
CA ALA A 70 -5.01 -3.71 -0.29
C ALA A 70 -4.15 -2.76 0.57
N ALA A 71 -3.83 -1.57 0.05
CA ALA A 71 -3.10 -0.56 0.81
C ALA A 71 -3.89 -0.07 2.03
N ARG A 72 -5.20 0.16 1.90
CA ARG A 72 -6.05 0.54 3.04
C ARG A 72 -6.08 -0.54 4.11
N GLU A 73 -6.23 -1.81 3.72
CA GLU A 73 -6.20 -2.95 4.65
C GLU A 73 -4.83 -3.11 5.31
N LEU A 74 -3.75 -2.95 4.54
CA LEU A 74 -2.39 -3.01 5.07
C LEU A 74 -2.16 -1.93 6.13
N MET A 75 -2.60 -0.69 5.85
CA MET A 75 -2.43 0.48 6.70
C MET A 75 -3.39 0.53 7.88
N SER A 76 -4.54 -0.14 7.80
CA SER A 76 -5.53 -0.16 8.89
C SER A 76 -5.06 -1.00 10.09
N HIS A 77 -4.13 -1.93 9.89
CA HIS A 77 -3.68 -2.82 10.95
C HIS A 77 -2.92 -2.07 12.07
N PRO A 78 -3.21 -2.31 13.36
CA PRO A 78 -2.62 -1.55 14.47
C PRO A 78 -1.08 -1.56 14.51
N LYS A 79 -0.45 -2.68 14.15
CA LYS A 79 1.02 -2.78 14.08
C LYS A 79 1.63 -1.90 12.99
N THR A 80 0.98 -1.80 11.82
CA THR A 80 1.40 -0.90 10.75
C THR A 80 1.28 0.54 11.22
N GLN A 81 0.13 0.92 11.80
CA GLN A 81 -0.08 2.27 12.32
C GLN A 81 0.96 2.63 13.38
N ALA A 82 1.31 1.70 14.28
CA ALA A 82 2.36 1.91 15.27
C ALA A 82 3.74 2.15 14.63
N GLY A 83 4.11 1.37 13.62
CA GLY A 83 5.32 1.59 12.83
C GLY A 83 5.33 2.96 12.16
N MET A 84 4.26 3.32 11.47
CA MET A 84 4.11 4.63 10.82
C MET A 84 4.16 5.80 11.82
N LYS A 85 3.62 5.60 13.03
CA LYS A 85 3.72 6.60 14.11
C LYS A 85 5.15 6.75 14.61
N ALA A 86 5.89 5.65 14.77
CA ALA A 86 7.31 5.70 15.15
C ALA A 86 8.15 6.38 14.07
N LEU A 87 7.90 6.08 12.79
CA LEU A 87 8.54 6.72 11.65
C LEU A 87 8.32 8.23 11.65
N THR A 88 7.06 8.68 11.80
CA THR A 88 6.74 10.11 11.83
C THR A 88 7.25 10.82 13.08
N ALA A 89 7.34 10.13 14.22
CA ALA A 89 7.94 10.68 15.43
C ALA A 89 9.47 10.91 15.30
N ALA A 90 10.14 10.17 14.41
CA ALA A 90 11.57 10.35 14.12
C ALA A 90 11.87 11.52 13.18
N ILE A 91 10.84 12.13 12.56
CA ILE A 91 11.01 13.29 11.67
C ILE A 91 11.20 14.55 12.51
N ASP A 92 12.20 15.36 12.13
CA ASP A 92 12.46 16.67 12.75
C ASP A 92 11.31 17.63 12.47
N LYS A 93 10.47 17.83 13.49
CA LYS A 93 9.29 18.71 13.42
C LYS A 93 9.67 20.18 13.15
N GLY A 94 10.85 20.62 13.59
CA GLY A 94 11.34 21.99 13.36
C GLY A 94 11.63 22.22 11.89
N LYS A 95 12.38 21.30 11.26
CA LYS A 95 12.65 21.35 9.81
C LYS A 95 11.40 21.22 8.97
N MET A 96 10.44 20.40 9.40
CA MET A 96 9.13 20.33 8.74
C MET A 96 8.39 21.66 8.85
N ALA A 97 8.40 22.33 10.00
CA ALA A 97 7.76 23.63 10.15
C ALA A 97 8.41 24.70 9.25
N GLU A 98 9.74 24.69 9.11
CA GLU A 98 10.46 25.55 8.17
C GLU A 98 10.02 25.31 6.73
N LEU A 99 9.94 24.04 6.29
CA LEU A 99 9.47 23.69 4.94
C LEU A 99 8.05 24.20 4.65
N TYR A 100 7.13 24.08 5.62
CA TYR A 100 5.76 24.58 5.46
C TYR A 100 5.71 26.09 5.37
N LYS A 101 6.51 26.78 6.20
CA LYS A 101 6.65 28.23 6.16
C LYS A 101 7.20 28.71 4.81
N ASP A 102 8.25 28.07 4.31
CA ASP A 102 8.87 28.40 3.02
C ASP A 102 7.91 28.15 1.84
N ALA A 103 7.03 27.16 1.97
CA ALA A 103 5.96 26.88 1.01
C ALA A 103 4.75 27.83 1.13
N GLY A 104 4.73 28.76 2.10
CA GLY A 104 3.60 29.66 2.35
C GLY A 104 2.34 28.96 2.89
N LEU A 105 2.51 27.78 3.50
CA LEU A 105 1.43 26.97 4.06
C LEU A 105 1.39 27.08 5.59
N PRO A 106 0.20 26.91 6.22
CA PRO A 106 0.13 26.83 7.68
C PRO A 106 0.88 25.59 8.18
N THR A 107 1.67 25.74 9.25
CA THR A 107 2.36 24.62 9.88
C THR A 107 1.34 23.60 10.42
N PRO A 108 1.41 22.31 10.05
CA PRO A 108 0.50 21.30 10.54
C PRO A 108 0.66 21.11 12.05
N GLY A 109 -0.45 20.82 12.73
CA GLY A 109 -0.48 20.44 14.14
C GLY A 109 0.12 19.06 14.38
N PHE A 110 1.45 18.93 14.28
CA PHE A 110 2.22 17.74 14.69
C PHE A 110 2.28 17.57 16.23
N GLU A 111 1.48 18.34 16.96
CA GLU A 111 1.48 18.46 18.43
C GLU A 111 0.72 17.34 19.14
N THR A 112 -0.19 16.60 18.48
CA THR A 112 -1.03 15.61 19.18
C THR A 112 -0.48 14.19 19.25
N VAL A 113 0.72 13.93 18.73
CA VAL A 113 1.45 12.71 19.10
C VAL A 113 2.27 12.99 20.35
N GLN A 114 1.57 13.03 21.47
CA GLN A 114 2.17 13.06 22.79
C GLN A 114 2.95 11.74 22.99
N PRO A 115 4.24 11.78 23.39
CA PRO A 115 4.94 10.57 23.80
C PRO A 115 4.22 10.01 25.02
N ALA A 116 4.01 8.68 25.02
CA ALA A 116 3.46 7.98 26.17
C ALA A 116 4.29 8.32 27.42
N LYS A 117 3.59 8.77 28.47
CA LYS A 117 4.08 8.68 29.84
C LYS A 117 3.40 7.50 30.50
#